data_AF-A0A2H9PP47-F1
#
_entry.id   AF-A0A2H9PP47-F1
#
_cell.length_a   1.000
_cell.length_b   1.000
_cell.length_c   1.000
_cell.angle_alpha   90.00
_cell.angle_beta   90.00
_cell.angle_gamma   90.00
#
_symmetry.space_group_name_H-M   'P 1'
#
loop_
_entity.id
_entity.type
_entity.pdbx_description
1 polymer ?
#
loop_
_entity_poly.entity_id
_entity_poly.type
_entity_poly.pdbx_seq_one_letter_code
_entity_poly.pdbx_strand_id
1 'polypeptide(L)'
;MLISPGEIIDLIVMTLAIGFIFKDIIRMPRYVQDPITSGFDIENFKFTCLVIAPAIVLHEMAHKFVALGFGINATFHASYPGLLLGVVLRLIHSPFIAFIPGFVSTIGGTPLQNSIIAVAGPLMNLALWLGSSLILKRAASLTSKQRLALIITKQINMFLFIFNMIPIPPFDGGHFISGLIQTFF
;
A
#
# COMPACT_ATOMS: atom_id res chain seq x y z
N MET A 1 20.28 3.67 9.60
CA MET A 1 19.85 2.27 9.84
C MET A 1 18.77 1.93 8.82
N LEU A 2 18.82 0.75 8.18
CA LEU A 2 17.89 0.43 7.09
C LEU A 2 16.45 0.27 7.54
N ILE A 3 16.20 -0.42 8.66
CA ILE A 3 14.89 -0.57 9.31
C ILE A 3 15.12 -0.66 10.81
N SER A 4 14.40 0.14 11.60
CA SER A 4 14.43 0.12 13.06
C SER A 4 13.45 -0.90 13.66
N PRO A 5 13.66 -1.34 14.92
CA PRO A 5 12.68 -2.18 15.61
C PRO A 5 11.28 -1.55 15.69
N GLY A 6 11.20 -0.22 15.86
CA GLY A 6 9.92 0.50 15.86
C GLY A 6 9.21 0.42 14.51
N GLU A 7 9.96 0.54 13.42
CA GLU A 7 9.40 0.42 12.06
C GLU A 7 8.89 -1.00 11.77
N ILE A 8 9.55 -2.02 12.33
CA ILE A 8 9.06 -3.41 12.22
C ILE A 8 7.71 -3.55 12.93
N ILE A 9 7.56 -2.97 14.13
CA ILE A 9 6.29 -2.97 14.86
C ILE A 9 5.22 -2.25 14.05
N ASP A 10 5.52 -1.05 13.54
CA ASP A 10 4.60 -0.27 12.72
C ASP A 10 4.18 -1.02 11.45
N LEU A 11 5.10 -1.70 10.78
CA LEU A 11 4.82 -2.54 9.61
C LEU A 11 3.88 -3.71 9.96
N ILE A 12 4.11 -4.37 11.09
CA ILE A 12 3.26 -5.47 11.57
C ILE A 12 1.86 -4.93 11.90
N VAL A 13 1.77 -3.85 12.68
CA VAL A 13 0.49 -3.23 13.07
C VAL A 13 -0.29 -2.79 11.84
N MET A 14 0.36 -2.09 10.91
CA MET A 14 -0.27 -1.64 9.67
C MET A 14 -0.76 -2.82 8.83
N THR A 15 0.05 -3.87 8.68
CA THR A 15 -0.33 -5.08 7.92
C THR A 15 -1.57 -5.76 8.51
N LEU A 16 -1.60 -5.95 9.84
CA LEU A 16 -2.72 -6.57 10.53
C LEU A 16 -3.99 -5.70 10.47
N ALA A 17 -3.85 -4.39 10.66
CA ALA A 17 -4.97 -3.45 10.58
C ALA A 17 -5.57 -3.40 9.18
N ILE A 18 -4.74 -3.27 8.13
CA ILE A 18 -5.18 -3.31 6.72
C ILE A 18 -5.88 -4.64 6.43
N GLY A 19 -5.29 -5.75 6.86
CA GLY A 19 -5.91 -7.07 6.73
C GLY A 19 -7.33 -7.08 7.30
N PHE A 20 -7.52 -6.53 8.49
CA PHE A 20 -8.80 -6.49 9.18
C PHE A 20 -9.80 -5.59 8.45
N ILE A 21 -9.36 -4.41 8.01
CA ILE A 21 -10.19 -3.42 7.32
C ILE A 21 -10.74 -3.99 6.00
N PHE A 22 -9.93 -4.73 5.24
CA PHE A 22 -10.34 -5.21 3.92
C PHE A 22 -10.84 -6.65 3.88
N LYS A 23 -10.82 -7.40 5.01
CA LYS A 23 -11.12 -8.84 5.05
C LYS A 23 -12.50 -9.22 4.53
N ASP A 24 -13.49 -8.34 4.56
CA ASP A 24 -14.86 -8.70 4.14
C ASP A 24 -15.26 -8.09 2.79
N ILE A 25 -14.42 -7.16 2.28
CA ILE A 25 -14.54 -6.54 0.96
C ILE A 25 -13.91 -7.46 -0.08
N ILE A 26 -12.75 -8.01 0.24
CA ILE A 26 -12.05 -9.00 -0.58
C ILE A 26 -12.38 -10.38 -0.03
N ARG A 27 -13.03 -11.20 -0.85
CA ARG A 27 -13.40 -12.57 -0.47
C ARG A 27 -12.71 -13.57 -1.38
N MET A 28 -12.06 -14.57 -0.77
CA MET A 28 -11.55 -15.71 -1.51
C MET A 28 -12.69 -16.50 -2.18
N PRO A 29 -12.45 -17.12 -3.36
CA PRO A 29 -13.42 -18.01 -3.97
C PRO A 29 -13.45 -19.29 -3.13
N ARG A 30 -14.53 -19.51 -2.38
CA ARG A 30 -14.74 -20.76 -1.63
C ARG A 30 -15.45 -21.77 -2.53
N TYR A 31 -15.00 -23.02 -2.50
CA TYR A 31 -15.60 -24.11 -3.29
C TYR A 31 -16.91 -24.62 -2.68
N VAL A 32 -17.13 -24.35 -1.39
CA VAL A 32 -18.35 -24.67 -0.66
C VAL A 32 -18.88 -23.37 -0.07
N GLN A 33 -20.16 -23.11 -0.32
CA GLN A 33 -20.90 -21.99 0.23
C GLN A 33 -21.25 -22.33 1.68
N ASP A 34 -20.24 -22.39 2.55
CA ASP A 34 -20.48 -22.64 3.96
C ASP A 34 -21.38 -21.52 4.49
N PRO A 35 -22.55 -21.86 5.06
CA PRO A 35 -23.41 -20.88 5.68
C PRO A 35 -22.57 -20.15 6.72
N ILE A 36 -22.66 -18.81 6.69
CA ILE A 36 -22.00 -17.84 7.57
C ILE A 36 -21.53 -18.53 8.86
N THR A 37 -20.28 -19.00 8.88
CA THR A 37 -19.66 -19.37 10.13
C THR A 37 -19.60 -18.07 10.91
N SER A 38 -20.30 -18.01 12.04
CA SER A 38 -20.51 -16.81 12.87
C SER A 38 -19.22 -16.34 13.60
N GLY A 39 -18.05 -16.66 13.02
CA GLY A 39 -16.73 -16.42 13.57
C GLY A 39 -15.83 -15.63 12.62
N PHE A 40 -14.67 -15.24 13.14
CA PHE A 40 -13.66 -14.53 12.39
C PHE A 40 -13.02 -15.45 11.33
N ASP A 41 -13.16 -15.11 10.05
CA ASP A 41 -12.51 -15.85 8.95
C ASP A 41 -11.01 -15.54 8.87
N ILE A 42 -10.23 -16.35 9.59
CA ILE A 42 -8.77 -16.25 9.66
C ILE A 42 -8.13 -16.47 8.29
N GLU A 43 -8.68 -17.34 7.44
CA GLU A 43 -8.08 -17.63 6.14
C GLU A 43 -8.21 -16.43 5.21
N ASN A 44 -9.40 -15.85 5.11
CA ASN A 44 -9.63 -14.67 4.29
C ASN A 44 -8.88 -13.45 4.82
N PHE A 45 -8.80 -13.29 6.13
CA PHE A 45 -7.92 -12.29 6.74
C PHE A 45 -6.46 -12.44 6.30
N LYS A 46 -5.88 -13.65 6.39
CA LYS A 46 -4.50 -13.92 5.95
C LYS A 46 -4.29 -13.62 4.47
N PHE A 47 -5.26 -13.98 3.62
CA PHE A 47 -5.20 -13.69 2.19
C PHE A 47 -5.28 -12.19 1.90
N THR A 48 -6.14 -11.45 2.58
CA THR A 48 -6.21 -10.00 2.43
C THR A 48 -4.92 -9.33 2.89
N CYS A 49 -4.32 -9.75 4.00
CA CYS A 49 -2.99 -9.28 4.40
C CYS A 49 -1.96 -9.52 3.28
N LEU A 50 -1.93 -10.73 2.73
CA LEU A 50 -0.97 -11.11 1.69
C LEU A 50 -1.11 -10.30 0.40
N VAL A 51 -2.33 -9.88 0.05
CA VAL A 51 -2.61 -9.25 -1.24
C VAL A 51 -2.60 -7.72 -1.16
N ILE A 52 -3.09 -7.14 -0.06
CA ILE A 52 -3.22 -5.69 0.12
C ILE A 52 -1.98 -5.07 0.77
N ALA A 53 -1.51 -5.66 1.87
CA ALA A 53 -0.44 -5.04 2.65
C ALA A 53 0.83 -4.79 1.83
N PRO A 54 1.28 -5.71 0.94
CA PRO A 54 2.46 -5.45 0.12
C PRO A 54 2.33 -4.23 -0.79
N ALA A 55 1.12 -3.90 -1.27
CA ALA A 55 0.94 -2.73 -2.13
C ALA A 55 1.29 -1.43 -1.37
N ILE A 56 0.83 -1.30 -0.14
CA ILE A 56 1.09 -0.12 0.71
C ILE A 56 2.50 -0.18 1.30
N VAL A 57 2.90 -1.34 1.86
CA VAL A 57 4.23 -1.50 2.48
C VAL A 57 5.34 -1.23 1.46
N LEU A 58 5.29 -1.84 0.27
CA LEU A 58 6.36 -1.65 -0.72
C LEU A 58 6.36 -0.23 -1.29
N HIS A 59 5.20 0.41 -1.41
CA HIS A 59 5.08 1.82 -1.77
C HIS A 59 5.83 2.71 -0.77
N GLU A 60 5.53 2.59 0.52
CA GLU A 60 6.19 3.36 1.57
C GLU A 60 7.69 3.05 1.66
N MET A 61 8.05 1.77 1.58
CA MET A 61 9.46 1.37 1.57
C MET A 61 10.22 1.91 0.36
N ALA A 62 9.57 2.09 -0.80
CA ALA A 62 10.23 2.69 -1.95
C ALA A 62 10.60 4.15 -1.70
N HIS A 63 9.72 4.97 -1.11
CA HIS A 63 10.07 6.33 -0.68
C HIS A 63 11.27 6.31 0.25
N LYS A 64 11.23 5.45 1.27
CA LYS A 64 12.29 5.33 2.25
C LYS A 64 13.63 4.94 1.63
N PHE A 65 13.66 3.89 0.80
CA PHE A 65 14.90 3.39 0.22
C PHE A 65 15.51 4.37 -0.78
N VAL A 66 14.69 5.08 -1.55
CA VAL A 66 15.19 6.15 -2.43
C VAL A 66 15.76 7.31 -1.61
N ALA A 67 15.10 7.70 -0.52
CA ALA A 67 15.63 8.73 0.39
C ALA A 67 16.97 8.31 1.02
N LEU A 68 17.06 7.09 1.54
CA LEU A 68 18.31 6.53 2.06
C LEU A 68 19.41 6.45 0.99
N GLY A 69 19.05 6.15 -0.26
CA GLY A 69 19.97 6.16 -1.40
C GLY A 69 20.57 7.54 -1.69
N PHE A 70 19.84 8.62 -1.40
CA PHE A 70 20.35 10.00 -1.43
C PHE A 70 21.14 10.40 -0.17
N GLY A 71 21.30 9.49 0.80
CA GLY A 71 21.91 9.80 2.10
C GLY A 71 20.99 10.59 3.05
N ILE A 72 19.69 10.66 2.76
CA ILE A 72 18.69 11.35 3.57
C ILE A 72 18.17 10.39 4.63
N ASN A 73 18.12 10.83 5.89
CA ASN A 73 17.51 10.05 6.96
C ASN A 73 16.00 9.97 6.74
N ALA A 74 15.49 8.74 6.66
CA ALA A 74 14.08 8.46 6.43
C ALA A 74 13.57 7.40 7.43
N THR A 75 12.39 7.64 7.99
CA THR A 75 11.75 6.73 8.95
C THR A 75 10.29 6.50 8.56
N PHE A 76 9.89 5.25 8.45
CA PHE A 76 8.51 4.85 8.23
C PHE A 76 7.71 4.90 9.54
N HIS A 77 6.46 5.32 9.43
CA HIS A 77 5.53 5.38 10.54
C HIS A 77 4.18 4.82 10.13
N ALA A 78 3.62 3.95 10.98
CA ALA A 78 2.21 3.61 10.86
C ALA A 78 1.35 4.79 11.35
N SER A 79 0.33 5.15 10.59
CA SER A 79 -0.59 6.21 10.98
C SER A 79 -1.67 5.63 11.90
N TYR A 80 -1.39 5.55 13.20
CA TYR A 80 -2.33 5.03 14.19
C TYR A 80 -3.73 5.69 14.13
N PRO A 81 -3.88 7.02 13.97
CA PRO A 81 -5.19 7.64 13.81
C PRO A 81 -5.90 7.21 12.53
N GLY A 82 -5.17 7.10 11.41
CA GLY A 82 -5.73 6.64 10.14
C GLY A 82 -6.14 5.17 10.18
N LEU A 83 -5.31 4.31 10.77
CA LEU A 83 -5.64 2.90 10.98
C LEU A 83 -6.85 2.73 11.90
N LEU A 84 -6.93 3.49 13.00
CA LEU A 84 -8.09 3.48 13.89
C LEU A 84 -9.36 3.92 13.16
N LEU A 85 -9.29 5.01 12.37
CA LEU A 85 -10.40 5.45 11.54
C LEU A 85 -10.84 4.35 10.57
N GLY A 86 -9.90 3.71 9.87
CA GLY A 86 -10.18 2.60 8.97
C GLY A 86 -10.89 1.43 9.67
N VAL A 87 -10.44 1.07 10.87
CA VAL A 87 -11.07 0.02 11.70
C VAL A 87 -12.49 0.44 12.10
N VAL A 88 -12.71 1.67 12.57
CA VAL A 88 -14.03 2.17 12.96
C VAL A 88 -14.98 2.19 11.76
N LEU A 89 -14.54 2.73 10.62
CA LEU A 89 -15.31 2.74 9.36
C LEU A 89 -15.69 1.32 8.94
N ARG A 90 -14.79 0.36 9.15
CA ARG A 90 -15.07 -1.05 8.87
C ARG A 90 -16.13 -1.62 9.80
N LEU A 91 -16.05 -1.35 11.11
CA LEU A 91 -17.01 -1.85 12.11
C LEU A 91 -18.44 -1.32 11.87
N ILE A 92 -18.56 -0.08 11.40
CA ILE A 92 -19.87 0.51 11.06
C ILE A 92 -20.36 0.13 9.65
N HIS A 93 -19.65 -0.75 8.94
CA HIS A 93 -19.99 -1.17 7.56
C HIS A 93 -20.10 -0.01 6.57
N SER A 94 -19.26 1.02 6.74
CA SER A 94 -19.23 2.15 5.81
C SER A 94 -18.92 1.68 4.39
N PRO A 95 -19.66 2.15 3.37
CA PRO A 95 -19.33 1.88 1.96
C PRO A 95 -18.10 2.66 1.49
N PHE A 96 -17.67 3.67 2.25
CA PHE A 96 -16.48 4.48 1.96
C PHE A 96 -15.38 4.19 2.98
N ILE A 97 -14.18 3.93 2.47
CA ILE A 97 -12.98 3.72 3.28
C ILE A 97 -11.87 4.60 2.70
N ALA A 98 -11.63 5.74 3.35
CA ALA A 98 -10.54 6.65 3.03
C ALA A 98 -9.78 6.94 4.33
N PHE A 99 -8.52 6.54 4.36
CA PHE A 99 -7.62 6.78 5.50
C PHE A 99 -6.18 6.69 5.01
N ILE A 100 -5.26 7.26 5.80
CA ILE A 100 -3.81 7.16 5.55
C ILE A 100 -3.29 6.01 6.42
N PRO A 101 -2.76 4.92 5.87
CA PRO A 101 -2.31 3.76 6.64
C PRO A 101 -0.93 3.96 7.29
N GLY A 102 -0.06 4.72 6.64
CA GLY A 102 1.31 5.00 7.05
C GLY A 102 1.90 6.12 6.20
N PHE A 103 3.10 6.55 6.57
CA PHE A 103 3.86 7.57 5.84
C PHE A 103 5.35 7.42 6.15
N VAL A 104 6.21 7.97 5.29
CA VAL A 104 7.64 8.10 5.53
C VAL A 104 7.99 9.55 5.86
N SER A 105 8.64 9.76 7.00
CA SER A 105 9.25 11.04 7.35
C SER A 105 10.66 11.11 6.77
N THR A 106 11.00 12.21 6.10
CA THR A 106 12.37 12.49 5.63
C THR A 106 12.87 13.78 6.27
N ILE A 107 14.17 13.82 6.60
CA ILE A 107 14.80 15.00 7.21
C ILE A 107 15.89 15.51 6.26
N GLY A 108 15.61 16.62 5.58
CA GLY A 108 16.51 17.26 4.61
C GLY A 108 16.17 16.92 3.16
N GLY A 109 17.18 16.99 2.28
CA GLY A 109 17.04 16.80 0.84
C GLY A 109 16.75 18.09 0.07
N THR A 110 17.27 18.18 -1.15
CA THR A 110 16.94 19.27 -2.08
C THR A 110 15.51 19.10 -2.61
N PRO A 111 14.88 20.17 -3.12
CA PRO A 111 13.54 20.05 -3.72
C PRO A 111 13.47 18.98 -4.81
N LEU A 112 14.51 18.87 -5.65
CA LEU A 112 14.61 17.82 -6.66
C LEU A 112 14.69 16.41 -6.06
N GLN A 113 15.50 16.21 -5.02
CA GLN A 113 15.58 14.91 -4.33
C GLN A 113 14.24 14.53 -3.72
N ASN A 114 13.54 15.48 -3.09
CA ASN A 114 12.22 15.26 -2.52
C ASN A 114 11.17 14.95 -3.59
N SER A 115 11.26 15.56 -4.78
CA SER A 115 10.43 15.15 -5.92
C SER A 115 10.69 13.70 -6.34
N ILE A 116 11.96 13.30 -6.47
CA ILE A 116 12.31 11.93 -6.86
C ILE A 116 11.86 10.92 -5.79
N ILE A 117 11.99 11.27 -4.50
CA ILE A 117 11.46 10.47 -3.39
C ILE A 117 9.95 10.35 -3.51
N ALA A 118 9.22 11.44 -3.74
CA ALA A 118 7.76 11.42 -3.86
C ALA A 118 7.28 10.50 -5.00
N VAL A 119 7.95 10.45 -6.15
CA VAL A 119 7.51 9.56 -7.24
C VAL A 119 7.91 8.08 -7.03
N ALA A 120 8.77 7.77 -6.07
CA ALA A 120 9.28 6.40 -5.84
C ALA A 120 8.17 5.40 -5.47
N GLY A 121 7.29 5.75 -4.53
CA GLY A 121 6.15 4.92 -4.13
C GLY A 121 5.20 4.62 -5.30
N PRO A 122 4.71 5.65 -6.04
CA PRO A 122 3.90 5.43 -7.23
C PRO A 122 4.58 4.51 -8.25
N LEU A 123 5.87 4.70 -8.53
CA LEU A 123 6.60 3.84 -9.47
C LEU A 123 6.72 2.39 -8.98
N MET A 124 6.84 2.16 -7.67
CA MET A 124 6.81 0.82 -7.10
C MET A 124 5.45 0.14 -7.35
N ASN A 125 4.34 0.87 -7.15
CA ASN A 125 3.01 0.37 -7.45
C ASN A 125 2.83 0.07 -8.94
N LEU A 126 3.33 0.95 -9.82
CA LEU A 126 3.33 0.69 -11.26
C LEU A 126 4.11 -0.59 -11.61
N ALA A 127 5.26 -0.82 -10.98
CA ALA A 127 6.05 -2.04 -11.16
C ALA A 127 5.30 -3.30 -10.70
N LEU A 128 4.61 -3.25 -9.55
CA LEU A 128 3.77 -4.36 -9.06
C LEU A 128 2.59 -4.64 -9.99
N TRP A 129 1.97 -3.60 -10.54
CA TRP A 129 0.93 -3.74 -11.55
C TRP A 129 1.44 -4.39 -12.84
N LEU A 130 2.60 -3.94 -13.35
CA LEU A 130 3.22 -4.52 -14.54
C LEU A 130 3.58 -5.99 -14.31
N GLY A 131 4.23 -6.30 -13.19
CA GLY A 131 4.63 -7.65 -12.83
C GLY A 131 3.44 -8.61 -12.71
N SER A 132 2.41 -8.22 -11.97
CA SER A 132 1.18 -9.02 -11.83
C SER A 132 0.45 -9.19 -13.17
N SER A 133 0.39 -8.15 -14.01
CA SER A 133 -0.18 -8.22 -15.35
C SER A 133 0.57 -9.17 -16.27
N LEU A 134 1.90 -9.14 -16.22
CA LEU A 134 2.75 -10.00 -17.03
C LEU A 134 2.60 -11.47 -16.63
N ILE A 135 2.58 -11.76 -15.33
CA ILE A 135 2.37 -13.11 -14.79
C ILE A 135 0.99 -13.63 -15.21
N LEU A 136 -0.07 -12.84 -15.05
CA LEU A 136 -1.41 -13.24 -15.48
C LEU A 136 -1.51 -13.55 -16.98
N LYS A 137 -0.75 -12.85 -17.83
CA LYS A 137 -0.74 -13.06 -19.28
C LYS A 137 0.07 -14.29 -19.70
N ARG A 138 1.16 -14.62 -18.99
CA ARG A 138 2.15 -15.62 -19.43
C ARG A 138 2.10 -16.94 -18.65
N ALA A 139 1.56 -16.96 -17.43
CA ALA A 139 1.54 -18.17 -16.63
C ALA A 139 0.57 -19.22 -17.23
N ALA A 140 1.11 -20.38 -17.59
CA ALA A 140 0.34 -21.47 -18.19
C ALA A 140 -0.62 -22.15 -17.21
N SER A 141 -0.26 -22.21 -15.93
CA SER A 141 -1.08 -22.82 -14.87
C SER A 141 -1.06 -21.94 -13.62
N LEU A 142 -2.23 -21.40 -13.26
CA LEU A 142 -2.46 -20.68 -12.01
C LEU A 142 -3.67 -21.30 -11.34
N THR A 143 -3.53 -21.63 -10.05
CA THR A 143 -4.70 -21.98 -9.22
C THR A 143 -5.68 -20.80 -9.15
N SER A 144 -6.95 -21.08 -8.88
CA SER A 144 -7.98 -20.02 -8.74
C SER A 144 -7.59 -18.97 -7.69
N LYS A 145 -6.95 -19.41 -6.58
CA LYS A 145 -6.46 -18.53 -5.51
C LYS A 145 -5.33 -17.62 -5.99
N GLN A 146 -4.33 -18.16 -6.68
CA GLN A 146 -3.22 -17.37 -7.22
C GLN A 146 -3.69 -16.37 -8.27
N ARG A 147 -4.57 -16.81 -9.18
CA ARG A 147 -5.17 -15.94 -10.20
C ARG A 147 -5.92 -14.78 -9.55
N LEU A 148 -6.74 -15.05 -8.54
CA LEU A 148 -7.45 -14.01 -7.81
C LEU A 148 -6.47 -13.05 -7.12
N ALA A 149 -5.47 -13.57 -6.40
CA ALA A 149 -4.45 -12.75 -5.73
C ALA A 149 -3.79 -11.78 -6.71
N LEU A 150 -3.35 -12.28 -7.88
CA LEU A 150 -2.72 -11.46 -8.91
C LEU A 150 -3.67 -10.42 -9.51
N ILE A 151 -4.95 -10.76 -9.73
CA ILE A 151 -5.95 -9.79 -10.24
C ILE A 151 -6.15 -8.65 -9.24
N ILE A 152 -6.28 -8.99 -7.96
CA ILE A 152 -6.47 -8.00 -6.89
C ILE A 152 -5.20 -7.16 -6.72
N THR A 153 -4.01 -7.78 -6.64
CA THR A 153 -2.73 -7.07 -6.61
C THR A 153 -2.61 -6.11 -7.79
N LYS A 154 -2.93 -6.56 -9.00
CA LYS A 154 -2.94 -5.70 -10.20
C LYS A 154 -3.88 -4.50 -9.99
N GLN A 155 -5.13 -4.72 -9.62
CA GLN A 155 -6.13 -3.65 -9.50
C GLN A 155 -5.75 -2.62 -8.43
N ILE A 156 -5.37 -3.06 -7.22
CA ILE A 156 -5.00 -2.13 -6.14
C ILE A 156 -3.74 -1.34 -6.47
N ASN A 157 -2.73 -1.98 -7.05
CA ASN A 157 -1.50 -1.26 -7.38
C ASN A 157 -1.71 -0.22 -8.49
N MET A 158 -2.55 -0.51 -9.50
CA MET A 158 -2.93 0.49 -10.49
C MET A 158 -3.73 1.64 -9.86
N PHE A 159 -4.69 1.31 -8.99
CA PHE A 159 -5.46 2.30 -8.26
C PHE A 159 -4.53 3.22 -7.45
N LEU A 160 -3.66 2.67 -6.61
CA LEU A 160 -2.73 3.45 -5.79
C LEU A 160 -1.75 4.26 -6.63
N PHE A 161 -1.30 3.74 -7.78
CA PHE A 161 -0.46 4.50 -8.71
C PHE A 161 -1.21 5.73 -9.24
N ILE A 162 -2.43 5.56 -9.76
CA ILE A 162 -3.21 6.66 -10.33
C ILE A 162 -3.51 7.72 -9.26
N PHE A 163 -4.00 7.31 -8.09
CA PHE A 163 -4.39 8.23 -7.03
C PHE A 163 -3.19 9.01 -6.48
N ASN A 164 -2.07 8.34 -6.23
CA ASN A 164 -0.89 9.04 -5.72
C ASN A 164 -0.20 9.90 -6.78
N MET A 165 -0.45 9.72 -8.08
CA MET A 165 0.07 10.62 -9.12
C MET A 165 -0.78 11.88 -9.33
N ILE A 166 -1.90 12.04 -8.62
CA ILE A 166 -2.70 13.28 -8.68
C ILE A 166 -1.84 14.46 -8.18
N PRO A 167 -1.73 15.57 -8.94
CA PRO A 167 -0.84 16.68 -8.62
C PRO A 167 -1.43 17.62 -7.54
N ILE A 168 -1.97 17.06 -6.45
CA ILE A 168 -2.63 17.81 -5.38
C ILE A 168 -2.26 17.16 -4.03
N PRO A 169 -1.78 17.92 -3.03
CA PRO A 169 -1.58 17.39 -1.68
C PRO A 169 -2.90 16.82 -1.12
N PRO A 170 -2.88 15.70 -0.37
CA PRO A 170 -1.71 15.03 0.21
C PRO A 170 -1.05 13.97 -0.68
N PHE A 171 -1.44 13.84 -1.96
CA PHE A 171 -0.91 12.82 -2.85
C PHE A 171 0.55 13.10 -3.27
N ASP A 172 1.32 12.04 -3.53
CA ASP A 172 2.73 12.13 -3.91
C ASP A 172 2.99 13.02 -5.13
N GLY A 173 2.09 12.99 -6.12
CA GLY A 173 2.14 13.80 -7.33
C GLY A 173 2.15 15.29 -7.01
N GLY A 174 1.46 15.72 -5.95
CA GLY A 174 1.52 17.08 -5.45
C GLY A 174 2.91 17.46 -4.94
N HIS A 175 3.54 16.58 -4.15
CA HIS A 175 4.90 16.77 -3.67
C HIS A 175 5.93 16.74 -4.81
N PHE A 176 5.76 15.83 -5.77
CA PHE A 176 6.59 15.74 -6.97
C PHE A 176 6.60 17.04 -7.76
N ILE A 177 5.42 17.56 -8.13
CA ILE A 177 5.31 18.80 -8.90
C ILE A 177 5.81 20.00 -8.09
N SER A 178 5.47 20.09 -6.80
CA SER A 178 5.92 21.19 -5.94
C SER A 178 7.45 21.28 -5.87
N GLY A 179 8.14 20.15 -5.68
CA GLY A 179 9.60 20.15 -5.63
C GLY A 179 10.26 20.46 -6.98
N LEU A 180 9.64 20.08 -8.10
CA LEU A 180 10.12 20.45 -9.43
C LEU A 180 9.98 21.95 -9.66
N ILE A 181 8.84 22.54 -9.30
CA ILE A 181 8.62 23.99 -9.41
C ILE A 181 9.70 24.72 -8.61
N GLN A 182 9.89 24.38 -7.33
CA GLN A 182 10.92 24.99 -6.48
C GLN A 182 12.37 24.80 -6.97
N THR A 183 12.62 23.79 -7.81
CA THR A 183 13.97 23.54 -8.37
C THR A 183 14.25 24.42 -9.58
N PHE A 184 13.25 24.65 -10.44
CA PHE A 184 13.46 25.20 -11.78
C PHE A 184 12.84 26.58 -12.03
N PHE A 185 11.96 27.06 -11.14
CA PHE A 185 11.27 28.34 -11.24
C PHE A 185 11.42 29.14 -9.95
#